data_AF-A0A5N9IEV9-F1
#
_entry.id   AF-A0A5N9IEV9-F1
#
_cell.length_a   1.000
_cell.length_b   1.000
_cell.length_c   1.000
_cell.angle_alpha   90.00
_cell.angle_beta   90.00
_cell.angle_gamma   90.00
#
_symmetry.space_group_name_H-M   'P 1'
#
loop_
_entity.id
_entity.type
_entity.pdbx_description
1 polymer ?
#
loop_
_entity_poly.entity_id
_entity_poly.type
_entity_poly.pdbx_seq_one_letter_code
_entity_poly.pdbx_strand_id
1 'polypeptide(L)'
;MGHWLVIDLEATTDDGGWPVTEMEIIEIGASLVTREGREVDHFQRFVRPRRRPQLTPFCRELTHISQASVDSAAAFPEVWERFERWLGHHRGQLQAWVSWGDYDRQQLLQEWRQHEVDSLLRELPHINLKQRFAKARHLQRPAGLNGALQLAGMHFCGQQHRALEDARNTARLLPLSLPANGT
;
A
#
# COMPACT_ATOMS: atom_id res chain seq x y z
N MET A 1 11.22 -19.93 -2.54
CA MET A 1 9.91 -19.87 -1.86
C MET A 1 9.16 -18.68 -2.44
N GLY A 2 7.83 -18.71 -2.54
CA GLY A 2 7.07 -17.59 -3.12
C GLY A 2 7.04 -16.37 -2.19
N HIS A 3 6.99 -15.16 -2.75
CA HIS A 3 6.89 -13.89 -2.03
C HIS A 3 5.59 -13.17 -2.36
N TRP A 4 5.12 -12.35 -1.41
CA TRP A 4 3.99 -11.44 -1.57
C TRP A 4 4.50 -10.01 -1.49
N LEU A 5 3.97 -9.15 -2.35
CA LEU A 5 4.23 -7.73 -2.27
C LEU A 5 3.08 -7.05 -1.54
N VAL A 6 3.33 -6.45 -0.39
CA VAL A 6 2.33 -5.66 0.33
C VAL A 6 2.56 -4.19 0.01
N ILE A 7 1.54 -3.50 -0.52
CA ILE A 7 1.59 -2.09 -0.91
C ILE A 7 0.57 -1.32 -0.10
N ASP A 8 0.96 -0.12 0.29
CA ASP A 8 0.10 0.92 0.84
C ASP A 8 0.48 2.27 0.21
N LEU A 9 -0.49 3.16 0.05
CA LEU A 9 -0.32 4.46 -0.59
C LEU A 9 -0.88 5.56 0.29
N GLU A 10 -0.10 6.63 0.44
CA GLU A 10 -0.66 7.91 0.89
C GLU A 10 -1.01 8.77 -0.32
N ALA A 11 -2.10 9.53 -0.21
CA ALA A 11 -2.57 10.41 -1.26
C ALA A 11 -3.00 11.78 -0.74
N THR A 12 -3.04 12.76 -1.64
CA THR A 12 -3.61 14.07 -1.35
C THR A 12 -5.07 13.92 -0.89
N THR A 13 -5.45 14.57 0.20
CA THR A 13 -6.82 14.55 0.73
C THR A 13 -7.13 15.84 1.51
N ASP A 14 -8.36 15.99 1.99
CA ASP A 14 -8.75 17.00 2.98
C ASP A 14 -9.73 16.41 4.00
N ASP A 15 -10.15 17.22 4.96
CA ASP A 15 -11.23 16.86 5.89
C ASP A 15 -12.52 16.52 5.11
N GLY A 16 -13.18 15.42 5.51
CA GLY A 16 -14.30 14.83 4.77
C GLY A 16 -13.91 13.91 3.61
N GLY A 17 -12.63 13.87 3.22
CA GLY A 17 -12.10 12.99 2.17
C GLY A 17 -12.45 13.45 0.75
N TRP A 18 -11.65 13.01 -0.22
CA TRP A 18 -11.88 13.28 -1.64
C TRP A 18 -12.27 12.00 -2.41
N PRO A 19 -12.96 12.12 -3.55
CA PRO A 19 -13.09 11.03 -4.50
C PRO A 19 -11.71 10.59 -5.00
N VAL A 20 -11.50 9.27 -5.22
CA VAL A 20 -10.26 8.70 -5.79
C VAL A 20 -9.82 9.44 -7.06
N THR A 21 -10.78 9.84 -7.91
CA THR A 21 -10.54 10.59 -9.16
C THR A 21 -9.88 11.96 -8.96
N GLU A 22 -9.99 12.53 -7.76
CA GLU A 22 -9.39 13.81 -7.39
C GLU A 22 -8.11 13.68 -6.57
N MET A 23 -7.83 12.49 -6.05
CA MET A 23 -6.62 12.19 -5.26
C MET A 23 -5.42 11.95 -6.19
N GLU A 24 -4.23 12.29 -5.71
CA GLU A 24 -2.93 11.97 -6.31
C GLU A 24 -2.07 11.25 -5.28
N ILE A 25 -1.35 10.21 -5.69
CA ILE A 25 -0.39 9.53 -4.81
C ILE A 25 0.72 10.51 -4.40
N ILE A 26 1.06 10.51 -3.10
CA ILE A 26 2.14 11.33 -2.52
C ILE A 26 3.21 10.50 -1.79
N GLU A 27 2.91 9.26 -1.42
CA GLU A 27 3.89 8.27 -0.93
C GLU A 27 3.51 6.88 -1.44
N ILE A 28 4.51 6.13 -1.91
CA ILE A 28 4.39 4.71 -2.23
C ILE A 28 5.24 3.96 -1.22
N GLY A 29 4.60 3.09 -0.44
CA GLY A 29 5.27 2.16 0.47
C GLY A 29 4.98 0.73 0.06
N ALA A 30 6.02 -0.08 -0.05
CA ALA A 30 5.87 -1.49 -0.37
C ALA A 30 6.87 -2.36 0.39
N SER A 31 6.38 -3.47 0.94
CA SER A 31 7.20 -4.48 1.62
C SER A 31 7.04 -5.81 0.90
N LEU A 32 8.16 -6.35 0.41
CA LEU A 32 8.22 -7.69 -0.16
C LEU A 32 8.43 -8.67 0.99
N VAL A 33 7.54 -9.65 1.13
CA VAL A 33 7.50 -10.51 2.32
C VAL A 33 7.37 -11.98 1.96
N THR A 34 7.85 -12.84 2.85
CA THR A 34 7.52 -14.27 2.84
C THR A 34 6.06 -14.49 3.23
N ARG A 35 5.56 -15.72 3.09
CA ARG A 35 4.19 -16.09 3.53
C ARG A 35 3.95 -15.81 5.01
N GLU A 36 5.00 -15.92 5.82
CA GLU A 36 5.01 -15.70 7.26
C GLU A 36 5.03 -14.20 7.62
N GLY A 37 4.96 -13.30 6.63
CA GLY A 37 4.97 -11.85 6.84
C GLY A 37 6.35 -11.29 7.20
N ARG A 38 7.43 -12.03 6.92
CA ARG A 38 8.81 -11.57 7.15
C ARG A 38 9.29 -10.75 5.95
N GLU A 39 9.76 -9.53 6.19
CA GLU A 39 10.32 -8.64 5.16
C GLU A 39 11.60 -9.21 4.56
N VAL A 40 11.65 -9.22 3.23
CA VAL A 40 12.78 -9.63 2.40
C VAL A 40 13.43 -8.42 1.76
N ASP A 41 12.62 -7.47 1.30
CA ASP A 41 13.04 -6.22 0.68
C ASP A 41 11.91 -5.18 0.79
N HIS A 42 12.19 -3.91 0.54
CA HIS A 42 11.17 -2.86 0.56
C HIS A 42 11.45 -1.74 -0.44
N PHE A 43 10.40 -0.99 -0.74
CA PHE A 43 10.44 0.23 -1.53
C PHE A 43 9.67 1.32 -0.81
N GLN A 44 10.25 2.52 -0.76
CA GLN A 44 9.58 3.70 -0.25
C GLN A 44 10.04 4.94 -0.99
N ARG A 45 9.10 5.68 -1.58
CA ARG A 45 9.38 6.96 -2.23
C ARG A 45 8.18 7.90 -2.09
N PHE A 46 8.48 9.18 -1.89
CA PHE A 46 7.50 10.25 -2.09
C PHE A 46 7.27 10.48 -3.58
N VAL A 47 6.09 11.00 -3.89
CA VAL A 47 5.65 11.37 -5.23
C VAL A 47 5.19 12.83 -5.20
N ARG A 48 5.58 13.60 -6.20
CA ARG A 48 5.15 15.00 -6.33
C ARG A 48 3.80 15.08 -7.05
N PRO A 49 2.71 15.51 -6.37
CA PRO A 49 1.43 15.75 -7.02
C PRO A 49 1.50 16.95 -7.96
N ARG A 50 0.77 16.91 -9.08
CA ARG A 50 0.78 17.96 -10.12
C ARG A 50 -0.51 18.77 -10.16
N ARG A 51 -1.65 18.13 -9.93
CA ARG A 51 -2.97 18.79 -9.98
C ARG A 51 -3.22 19.60 -8.71
N ARG A 52 -2.83 19.08 -7.54
CA ARG A 52 -2.89 19.79 -6.24
C ARG A 52 -1.52 19.71 -5.57
N PRO A 53 -0.53 20.51 -6.02
CA PRO A 53 0.85 20.43 -5.54
C PRO A 53 1.01 20.83 -4.07
N GLN A 54 0.07 21.62 -3.52
CA GLN A 54 0.07 22.03 -2.12
C GLN A 54 -0.79 21.07 -1.29
N LEU A 55 -0.16 20.40 -0.32
CA LEU A 55 -0.86 19.52 0.62
C LEU A 55 -1.72 20.36 1.56
N THR A 56 -2.94 19.90 1.81
CA THR A 56 -3.81 20.52 2.82
C THR A 56 -3.21 20.36 4.22
N PRO A 57 -3.55 21.23 5.17
CA PRO A 57 -3.14 21.05 6.57
C PRO A 57 -3.56 19.68 7.12
N PHE A 58 -4.79 19.25 6.82
CA PHE A 58 -5.32 17.95 7.22
C PHE A 58 -4.49 16.79 6.66
N CYS A 59 -4.15 16.80 5.36
CA CYS A 59 -3.34 15.76 4.75
C CYS A 59 -1.95 15.65 5.39
N ARG A 60 -1.32 16.79 5.69
CA ARG A 60 -0.01 16.83 6.35
C ARG A 60 -0.06 16.34 7.80
N GLU A 61 -1.13 16.65 8.53
CA GLU A 61 -1.34 16.17 9.88
C GLU A 61 -1.61 14.67 9.91
N LEU A 62 -2.49 14.19 9.02
CA LEU A 62 -2.86 12.79 8.89
C LEU A 62 -1.65 11.93 8.52
N THR A 63 -0.95 12.28 7.44
CA THR A 63 0.13 11.46 6.86
C THR A 63 1.50 11.76 7.45
N HIS A 64 1.65 12.86 8.20
CA HIS A 64 2.94 13.36 8.67
C HIS A 64 3.94 13.68 7.54
N ILE A 65 3.46 13.80 6.29
CA ILE A 65 4.28 14.17 5.14
C ILE A 65 4.42 15.69 5.07
N SER A 66 5.65 16.17 4.99
CA SER A 66 5.92 17.60 4.86
C SER A 66 5.74 18.06 3.42
N GLN A 67 5.40 19.35 3.22
CA GLN A 67 5.36 19.94 1.89
C GLN A 67 6.72 19.81 1.17
N ALA A 68 7.82 20.00 1.89
CA ALA A 68 9.17 19.87 1.33
C ALA A 68 9.47 18.44 0.83
N SER A 69 8.87 17.42 1.46
CA SER A 69 9.01 16.02 1.04
C SER A 69 8.43 15.78 -0.35
N VAL A 70 7.25 16.35 -0.64
CA VAL A 70 6.61 16.21 -1.96
C VAL A 70 7.16 17.19 -2.99
N ASP A 71 7.60 18.39 -2.57
CA ASP A 71 8.20 19.38 -3.48
C ASP A 71 9.50 18.87 -4.11
N SER A 72 10.31 18.17 -3.30
CA SER A 72 11.59 17.57 -3.73
C SER A 72 11.45 16.20 -4.39
N ALA A 73 10.24 15.63 -4.41
CA ALA A 73 9.98 14.32 -4.99
C ALA A 73 9.91 14.35 -6.52
N ALA A 74 10.17 13.19 -7.12
CA ALA A 74 9.93 12.97 -8.54
C ALA A 74 8.42 12.84 -8.83
N ALA A 75 8.02 13.06 -10.07
CA ALA A 75 6.64 12.84 -10.50
C ALA A 75 6.31 11.34 -10.58
N PHE A 76 5.02 10.99 -10.52
CA PHE A 76 4.56 9.59 -10.47
C PHE A 76 5.21 8.68 -11.52
N PRO A 77 5.27 9.01 -12.83
CA PRO A 77 5.84 8.10 -13.83
C PRO A 77 7.30 7.71 -13.55
N GLU A 78 8.11 8.66 -13.07
CA GLU A 78 9.52 8.42 -12.77
C GLU A 78 9.69 7.59 -11.49
N VAL A 79 8.87 7.86 -10.47
CA VAL A 79 8.86 7.03 -9.24
C VAL A 79 8.39 5.61 -9.56
N TRP A 80 7.38 5.48 -10.41
CA TRP A 80 6.83 4.19 -10.84
C TRP A 80 7.84 3.39 -11.66
N GLU A 81 8.59 4.02 -12.57
CA GLU A 81 9.68 3.35 -13.30
C GLU A 81 10.75 2.78 -12.34
N ARG A 82 11.08 3.52 -11.28
CA ARG A 82 11.99 3.05 -10.23
C ARG A 82 11.39 1.88 -9.43
N PHE A 83 10.09 1.92 -9.16
CA PHE A 83 9.36 0.83 -8.52
C PHE A 83 9.36 -0.44 -9.38
N GLU A 84 9.04 -0.33 -10.67
CA GLU A 84 9.05 -1.46 -11.62
C GLU A 84 10.45 -2.07 -11.75
N ARG A 85 11.50 -1.23 -11.84
CA ARG A 85 12.89 -1.71 -11.86
C ARG A 85 13.24 -2.45 -10.58
N TRP A 86 12.87 -1.91 -9.42
CA TRP A 86 13.10 -2.57 -8.13
C TRP A 86 12.37 -3.92 -8.08
N LEU A 87 11.07 -3.94 -8.39
CA LEU A 87 10.24 -5.14 -8.35
C LEU A 87 10.68 -6.20 -9.37
N GLY A 88 11.21 -5.78 -10.52
CA GLY A 88 11.70 -6.66 -11.59
C GLY A 88 12.77 -7.65 -11.13
N HIS A 89 13.62 -7.29 -10.15
CA HIS A 89 14.60 -8.21 -9.56
C HIS A 89 13.96 -9.40 -8.82
N HIS A 90 12.68 -9.26 -8.44
CA HIS A 90 11.94 -10.23 -7.63
C HIS A 90 10.86 -10.98 -8.43
N ARG A 91 10.64 -10.65 -9.72
CA ARG A 91 9.52 -11.14 -10.55
C ARG A 91 9.33 -12.66 -10.49
N GLY A 92 10.42 -13.44 -10.55
CA GLY A 92 10.37 -14.90 -10.55
C GLY A 92 9.85 -15.55 -9.25
N GLN A 93 9.73 -14.78 -8.16
CA GLN A 93 9.28 -15.26 -6.86
C GLN A 93 7.91 -14.70 -6.46
N LEU A 94 7.41 -13.67 -7.13
CA LEU A 94 6.15 -13.01 -6.81
C LEU A 94 4.95 -13.94 -7.05
N GLN A 95 4.11 -14.09 -6.03
CA GLN A 95 2.89 -14.89 -6.09
C GLN A 95 1.64 -14.03 -6.27
N ALA A 96 1.60 -12.90 -5.58
CA ALA A 96 0.49 -11.96 -5.56
C ALA A 96 0.98 -10.63 -4.99
N TRP A 97 0.17 -9.60 -5.16
CA TRP A 97 0.32 -8.37 -4.41
C TRP A 97 -0.92 -8.10 -3.56
N VAL A 98 -0.73 -7.35 -2.49
CA VAL A 98 -1.64 -7.25 -1.36
C VAL A 98 -1.74 -5.79 -0.97
N SER A 99 -2.93 -5.35 -0.62
CA SER A 99 -3.14 -4.10 0.11
C SER A 99 -4.11 -4.36 1.25
N TRP A 100 -4.18 -3.46 2.23
CA TRP A 100 -5.15 -3.62 3.30
C TRP A 100 -6.57 -3.53 2.75
N GLY A 101 -6.91 -2.43 2.08
CA GLY A 101 -8.22 -2.20 1.45
C GLY A 101 -8.20 -2.30 -0.07
N ASP A 102 -9.32 -1.96 -0.72
CA ASP A 102 -9.38 -1.91 -2.20
C ASP A 102 -8.89 -0.56 -2.76
N TYR A 103 -8.75 0.44 -1.90
CA TYR A 103 -8.38 1.81 -2.26
C TYR A 103 -7.07 1.84 -3.08
N ASP A 104 -6.01 1.19 -2.58
CA ASP A 104 -4.68 1.23 -3.21
C ASP A 104 -4.73 0.66 -4.63
N ARG A 105 -5.50 -0.42 -4.83
CA ARG A 105 -5.71 -0.98 -6.17
C ARG A 105 -6.43 0.00 -7.08
N GLN A 106 -7.49 0.64 -6.59
CA GLN A 106 -8.25 1.60 -7.39
C GLN A 106 -7.38 2.81 -7.76
N GLN A 107 -6.61 3.33 -6.80
CA GLN A 107 -5.71 4.46 -7.04
C GLN A 107 -4.62 4.09 -8.04
N LEU A 108 -3.95 2.94 -7.92
CA LEU A 108 -2.95 2.49 -8.91
C LEU A 108 -3.54 2.32 -10.31
N LEU A 109 -4.71 1.70 -10.43
CA LEU A 109 -5.37 1.53 -11.72
C LEU A 109 -5.70 2.88 -12.39
N GLN A 110 -6.05 3.89 -11.59
CA GLN A 110 -6.28 5.25 -12.07
C GLN A 110 -4.97 5.90 -12.52
N GLU A 111 -3.94 5.89 -11.69
CA GLU A 111 -2.65 6.51 -11.98
C GLU A 111 -2.00 5.88 -13.23
N TRP A 112 -2.05 4.55 -13.35
CA TRP A 112 -1.56 3.87 -14.54
C TRP A 112 -2.30 4.26 -15.81
N ARG A 113 -3.62 4.45 -15.73
CA ARG A 113 -4.42 4.90 -16.87
C ARG A 113 -4.10 6.35 -17.22
N GLN A 114 -4.03 7.23 -16.22
CA GLN A 114 -3.80 8.66 -16.41
C GLN A 114 -2.40 8.96 -16.97
N HIS A 115 -1.40 8.19 -16.55
CA HIS A 115 -0.01 8.35 -16.96
C HIS A 115 0.41 7.42 -18.10
N GLU A 116 -0.50 6.59 -18.63
CA GLU A 116 -0.24 5.63 -19.69
C GLU A 116 0.95 4.70 -19.38
N VAL A 117 1.09 4.30 -18.12
CA VAL A 117 2.16 3.40 -17.67
C VAL A 117 1.65 1.96 -17.52
N ASP A 118 2.52 1.02 -17.88
CA ASP A 118 2.30 -0.40 -17.64
C ASP A 118 2.92 -0.84 -16.29
N SER A 119 2.49 -1.99 -15.77
CA SER A 119 3.01 -2.51 -14.51
C SER A 119 3.00 -4.04 -14.45
N LEU A 120 4.08 -4.60 -13.92
CA LEU A 120 4.17 -6.02 -13.55
C LEU A 120 3.00 -6.47 -12.64
N LEU A 121 2.43 -5.56 -11.85
CA LEU A 121 1.32 -5.86 -10.95
C LEU A 121 0.02 -6.20 -11.67
N ARG A 122 -0.15 -5.82 -12.94
CA ARG A 122 -1.34 -6.17 -13.74
C ARG A 122 -1.42 -7.66 -14.06
N GLU A 123 -0.28 -8.33 -14.13
CA GLU A 123 -0.18 -9.76 -14.38
C GLU A 123 -0.34 -10.60 -13.11
N LEU A 124 -0.33 -9.96 -11.93
CA LEU A 124 -0.37 -10.62 -10.64
C LEU A 124 -1.76 -10.50 -9.99
N PRO A 125 -2.22 -11.56 -9.29
CA PRO A 125 -3.45 -11.46 -8.52
C PRO A 125 -3.31 -10.45 -7.38
N HIS A 126 -4.35 -9.63 -7.21
CA HIS A 126 -4.49 -8.74 -6.06
C HIS A 126 -5.25 -9.42 -4.92
N ILE A 127 -4.80 -9.20 -3.69
CA ILE A 127 -5.46 -9.67 -2.47
C ILE A 127 -5.82 -8.48 -1.59
N ASN A 128 -7.13 -8.27 -1.40
CA ASN A 128 -7.65 -7.38 -0.37
C ASN A 128 -7.57 -8.07 1.01
N LEU A 129 -6.56 -7.73 1.81
CA LEU A 129 -6.27 -8.44 3.05
C LEU A 129 -7.32 -8.18 4.14
N LYS A 130 -7.93 -7.00 4.16
CA LYS A 130 -9.03 -6.65 5.08
C LYS A 130 -10.20 -7.63 4.96
N GLN A 131 -10.59 -7.97 3.73
CA GLN A 131 -11.66 -8.96 3.50
C GLN A 131 -11.24 -10.38 3.87
N ARG A 132 -9.99 -10.76 3.56
CA ARG A 132 -9.44 -12.07 3.94
C ARG A 132 -9.36 -12.24 5.45
N PHE A 133 -8.87 -11.25 6.17
CA PHE A 133 -8.82 -11.23 7.62
C PHE A 133 -10.22 -11.33 8.25
N ALA A 134 -11.17 -10.52 7.78
CA ALA A 134 -12.55 -10.55 8.28
C ALA A 134 -13.18 -11.94 8.12
N LYS A 135 -12.98 -12.59 6.97
CA LYS A 135 -13.43 -13.96 6.72
C LYS A 135 -12.75 -14.96 7.65
N ALA A 136 -11.42 -14.90 7.80
CA ALA A 136 -10.65 -15.81 8.65
C ALA A 136 -11.02 -15.69 10.15
N ARG A 137 -11.49 -14.50 10.57
CA ARG A 137 -11.89 -14.21 11.95
C ARG A 137 -13.40 -14.21 12.17
N HIS A 138 -14.20 -14.59 11.18
CA HIS A 138 -15.68 -14.58 11.23
C HIS A 138 -16.27 -13.24 11.70
N LEU A 139 -15.66 -12.12 11.30
CA LEU A 139 -16.11 -10.79 11.68
C LEU A 139 -17.38 -10.42 10.88
N GLN A 140 -18.36 -9.84 11.58
CA GLN A 140 -19.58 -9.32 10.94
C GLN A 140 -19.30 -8.12 10.03
N ARG A 141 -18.27 -7.33 10.36
CA ARG A 141 -17.79 -6.19 9.55
C ARG A 141 -16.26 -6.18 9.54
N PRO A 142 -15.62 -5.87 8.40
CA PRO A 142 -14.16 -5.76 8.35
C PRO A 142 -13.64 -4.58 9.18
N ALA A 143 -12.61 -4.82 9.99
CA ALA A 143 -11.97 -3.79 10.80
C ALA A 143 -11.02 -2.90 9.97
N GLY A 144 -10.66 -1.72 10.51
CA GLY A 144 -9.48 -0.97 10.05
C GLY A 144 -8.18 -1.70 10.41
N LEU A 145 -7.04 -1.29 9.83
CA LEU A 145 -5.76 -1.99 10.00
C LEU A 145 -5.36 -2.09 11.47
N ASN A 146 -5.35 -0.96 12.18
CA ASN A 146 -5.04 -0.95 13.62
C ASN A 146 -6.01 -1.82 14.44
N GLY A 147 -7.31 -1.79 14.13
CA GLY A 147 -8.30 -2.64 14.79
C GLY A 147 -8.07 -4.14 14.53
N ALA A 148 -7.65 -4.50 13.32
CA ALA A 148 -7.31 -5.88 12.98
C ALA A 148 -6.04 -6.37 13.71
N LEU A 149 -5.02 -5.51 13.85
CA LEU A 149 -3.85 -5.79 14.68
C LEU A 149 -4.25 -6.04 16.13
N GLN A 150 -5.08 -5.17 16.71
CA GLN A 150 -5.59 -5.33 18.08
C GLN A 150 -6.35 -6.65 18.27
N LEU A 151 -7.22 -7.01 17.34
CA LEU A 151 -7.93 -8.30 17.34
C LEU A 151 -6.98 -9.51 17.24
N ALA A 152 -5.81 -9.32 16.64
CA ALA A 152 -4.77 -10.33 16.56
C ALA A 152 -3.82 -10.31 17.78
N GLY A 153 -4.07 -9.48 18.80
CA GLY A 153 -3.21 -9.33 19.97
C GLY A 153 -1.90 -8.58 19.66
N MET A 154 -1.90 -7.76 18.61
CA MET A 154 -0.74 -6.99 18.16
C MET A 154 -0.97 -5.48 18.34
N HIS A 155 0.11 -4.75 18.53
CA HIS A 155 0.13 -3.30 18.44
C HIS A 155 0.64 -2.86 17.07
N PHE A 156 0.15 -1.71 16.60
CA PHE A 156 0.75 -1.02 15.47
C PHE A 156 2.22 -0.68 15.77
N CYS A 157 3.11 -0.93 14.82
CA CYS A 157 4.52 -0.61 14.92
C CYS A 157 4.85 0.56 13.98
N GLY A 158 5.58 1.57 14.44
CA GLY A 158 5.87 2.76 13.64
C GLY A 158 4.74 3.79 13.68
N GLN A 159 4.73 4.70 12.70
CA GLN A 159 3.79 5.79 12.58
C GLN A 159 2.64 5.40 11.66
N GLN A 160 1.38 5.58 12.10
CA GLN A 160 0.21 5.37 11.24
C GLN A 160 0.17 6.42 10.14
N HIS A 161 -0.39 6.05 9.00
CA HIS A 161 -0.48 6.87 7.79
C HIS A 161 0.89 7.24 7.23
N ARG A 162 1.79 6.26 7.29
CA ARG A 162 3.08 6.27 6.59
C ARG A 162 3.15 4.99 5.79
N ALA A 163 3.11 5.14 4.47
CA ALA A 163 2.85 4.03 3.56
C ALA A 163 3.69 2.77 3.84
N LEU A 164 5.00 2.90 4.07
CA LEU A 164 5.84 1.72 4.33
C LEU A 164 5.52 1.06 5.69
N GLU A 165 5.24 1.85 6.73
CA GLU A 165 4.87 1.32 8.04
C GLU A 165 3.50 0.63 8.00
N ASP A 166 2.53 1.20 7.27
CA ASP A 166 1.22 0.57 7.04
C ASP A 166 1.33 -0.72 6.21
N ALA A 167 2.17 -0.75 5.17
CA ALA A 167 2.48 -1.95 4.41
C ALA A 167 3.11 -3.05 5.29
N ARG A 168 4.06 -2.70 6.16
CA ARG A 168 4.70 -3.62 7.11
C ARG A 168 3.71 -4.17 8.14
N ASN A 169 2.84 -3.32 8.68
CA ASN A 169 1.82 -3.78 9.61
C ASN A 169 0.77 -4.66 8.92
N THR A 170 0.41 -4.34 7.68
CA THR A 170 -0.44 -5.20 6.84
C THR A 170 0.20 -6.57 6.61
N ALA A 171 1.51 -6.62 6.33
CA ALA A 171 2.23 -7.88 6.16
C ALA A 171 2.20 -8.80 7.39
N ARG A 172 2.21 -8.23 8.60
CA ARG A 172 2.12 -9.00 9.86
C ARG A 172 0.80 -9.77 10.01
N LEU A 173 -0.26 -9.32 9.32
CA LEU A 173 -1.57 -9.99 9.31
C LEU A 173 -1.71 -11.06 8.21
N LEU A 174 -0.74 -11.15 7.28
CA LEU A 174 -0.78 -12.06 6.15
C LEU A 174 -0.89 -13.55 6.56
N PRO A 175 -0.13 -14.06 7.55
CA PRO A 175 -0.22 -15.45 8.00
C PRO A 175 -1.56 -15.79 8.66
N LEU A 176 -2.26 -14.78 9.18
CA LEU A 176 -3.54 -14.92 9.87
C LEU A 176 -4.75 -14.80 8.93
N SER A 177 -4.49 -14.44 7.67
CA SER A 177 -5.52 -14.05 6.70
C SER A 177 -5.54 -14.96 5.48
N LEU A 178 -4.39 -15.52 5.09
CA LEU A 178 -4.33 -16.49 4.00
C LEU A 178 -4.65 -17.90 4.53
N PRO A 179 -5.40 -18.73 3.77
CA PRO A 179 -5.64 -20.12 4.16
C PRO A 179 -4.31 -20.86 4.28
N ALA A 180 -4.19 -21.83 5.21
CA ALA A 180 -3.04 -22.75 5.17
C ALA A 180 -3.00 -23.42 3.79
N ASN A 181 -1.81 -23.67 3.24
CA ASN A 181 -1.71 -24.47 2.01
C ASN A 181 -2.41 -25.79 2.28
N GLY A 182 -3.37 -26.16 1.43
CA GLY A 182 -4.10 -27.41 1.55
C GLY A 182 -3.11 -28.56 1.62
N THR A 183 -3.27 -29.40 2.65
CA THR A 183 -2.77 -30.78 2.66
C THR A 183 -3.32 -31.55 1.48
#